data_AF-N9LI63-F1
#
_entry.id   AF-N9LI63-F1
#
_cell.length_a   1.000
_cell.length_b   1.000
_cell.length_c   1.000
_cell.angle_alpha   90.00
_cell.angle_beta   90.00
_cell.angle_gamma   90.00
#
_symmetry.space_group_name_H-M   'P 1'
#
loop_
_entity.id
_entity.type
_entity.pdbx_description
1 polymer ?
#
loop_
_entity_poly.entity_id
_entity_poly.type
_entity_poly.pdbx_seq_one_letter_code
_entity_poly.pdbx_strand_id
1 'polypeptide(L)'
;MKLAYSLLNIKSIDEEQWIIEGIATTPAPDRVDDIVEPKGAQFTLPVPFLWQHYREKPIGYVIEATITDEGIKVKVQLVKPSEVESLELKELLQKAWDSIKTGLVRGMSIGFSAIEYVEISGTWGIRYTKWDWLELSAVTIAANQEATITSVKSLCQKEFSEKKTDTEKEKSVPCVKPEIIQTDKPKTCGVKLFEISESKSTGVKFA
;
A
#
# COMPACT_ATOMS: atom_id res chain seq x y z
N MET A 1 38.69 38.08 16.52
CA MET A 1 37.57 37.29 15.95
C MET A 1 38.12 36.49 14.77
N LYS A 2 38.09 35.15 14.82
CA LYS A 2 38.51 34.30 13.70
C LYS A 2 37.26 33.92 12.92
N LEU A 3 37.15 34.38 11.67
CA LEU A 3 36.12 33.94 10.74
C LEU A 3 36.53 32.56 10.22
N ALA A 4 35.79 31.53 10.60
CA ALA A 4 35.96 30.19 10.06
C ALA A 4 35.13 30.08 8.78
N TYR A 5 35.80 29.99 7.63
CA TYR A 5 35.16 29.62 6.37
C TYR A 5 35.30 28.11 6.19
N SER A 6 34.17 27.40 6.14
CA SER A 6 34.14 26.00 5.76
C SER A 6 34.14 25.91 4.23
N LEU A 7 35.21 25.37 3.65
CA LEU A 7 35.23 24.97 2.24
C LEU A 7 34.44 23.66 2.13
N LEU A 8 33.18 23.75 1.73
CA LEU A 8 32.37 22.60 1.34
C LEU A 8 32.94 22.03 0.04
N ASN A 9 33.69 20.95 0.15
CA ASN A 9 34.13 20.16 -0.99
C ASN A 9 32.95 19.29 -1.45
N ILE A 10 32.18 19.77 -2.42
CA ILE A 10 31.06 19.05 -3.03
C ILE A 10 31.66 17.96 -3.93
N LYS A 11 31.76 16.73 -3.40
CA LYS A 11 31.93 15.53 -4.22
C LYS A 11 30.63 15.32 -5.00
N SER A 12 30.76 15.11 -6.31
CA SER A 12 29.69 14.81 -7.27
C SER A 12 28.42 14.24 -6.64
N ILE A 13 27.34 15.04 -6.65
CA ILE A 13 26.00 14.64 -6.26
C ILE A 13 25.48 13.73 -7.36
N ASP A 14 25.41 12.43 -7.08
CA ASP A 14 24.67 11.50 -7.93
C ASP A 14 23.17 11.68 -7.66
N GLU A 15 22.45 11.76 -8.78
CA GLU A 15 21.07 12.15 -8.96
C GLU A 15 20.16 11.03 -8.43
N GLU A 16 19.11 11.39 -7.69
CA GLU A 16 17.97 10.56 -7.31
C GLU A 16 18.29 9.07 -7.01
N GLN A 17 18.50 8.71 -5.73
CA GLN A 17 18.97 7.36 -5.36
C GLN A 17 17.97 6.22 -5.66
N TRP A 18 16.73 6.51 -6.07
CA TRP A 18 15.68 5.51 -6.33
C TRP A 18 15.48 4.55 -5.14
N ILE A 19 15.60 5.10 -3.93
CA ILE A 19 15.35 4.40 -2.67
C ILE A 19 14.01 4.84 -2.10
N ILE A 20 13.22 3.85 -1.68
CA ILE A 20 11.99 4.07 -0.92
C ILE A 20 12.07 3.42 0.46
N GLU A 21 11.36 4.01 1.40
CA GLU A 21 11.20 3.50 2.77
C GLU A 21 9.72 3.21 3.01
N GLY A 22 9.42 2.14 3.75
CA GLY A 22 8.04 1.74 4.00
C GLY A 22 7.88 0.70 5.10
N ILE A 23 6.64 0.27 5.25
CA ILE A 23 6.22 -0.81 6.15
C ILE A 23 5.78 -1.98 5.27
N ALA A 24 6.43 -3.14 5.42
CA ALA A 24 6.11 -4.33 4.63
C ALA A 24 4.87 -5.06 5.18
N THR A 25 4.75 -5.14 6.50
CA THR A 25 3.59 -5.73 7.21
C THR A 25 3.54 -5.25 8.66
N THR A 26 2.37 -5.30 9.27
CA THR A 26 2.08 -4.99 10.68
C THR A 26 1.33 -6.15 11.33
N PRO A 27 1.19 -6.22 12.67
CA PRO A 27 0.40 -7.26 13.31
C PRO A 27 -1.12 -7.03 13.20
N ALA A 28 -1.58 -5.98 12.50
CA ALA A 28 -2.99 -5.75 12.26
C ALA A 28 -3.57 -6.83 11.33
N PRO A 29 -4.82 -7.28 11.56
CA PRO A 29 -5.53 -8.13 10.62
C PRO A 29 -5.60 -7.48 9.23
N ASP A 30 -5.36 -8.29 8.21
CA ASP A 30 -5.40 -7.85 6.83
C ASP A 30 -6.85 -7.81 6.28
N ARG A 31 -7.00 -7.50 4.99
CA ARG A 31 -8.33 -7.42 4.34
C ARG A 31 -9.09 -8.74 4.26
N VAL A 32 -8.45 -9.88 4.53
CA VAL A 32 -9.06 -11.21 4.55
C VAL A 32 -9.02 -11.84 5.95
N ASP A 33 -8.86 -11.01 6.98
CA ASP A 33 -8.81 -11.36 8.41
C ASP A 33 -7.56 -12.15 8.84
N ASP A 34 -6.54 -12.26 7.99
CA ASP A 34 -5.28 -12.93 8.34
C ASP A 34 -4.36 -12.02 9.15
N ILE A 35 -3.59 -12.59 10.07
CA ILE A 35 -2.56 -11.88 10.84
C ILE A 35 -1.21 -12.49 10.51
N VAL A 36 -0.30 -11.71 9.95
CA VAL A 36 1.07 -12.15 9.66
C VAL A 36 2.03 -11.51 10.66
N GLU A 37 2.51 -12.28 11.64
CA GLU A 37 3.29 -11.71 12.73
C GLU A 37 4.67 -11.23 12.27
N PRO A 38 5.03 -9.95 12.45
CA PRO A 38 6.33 -9.42 12.04
C PRO A 38 7.53 -10.18 12.63
N LYS A 39 7.42 -10.63 13.89
CA LYS A 39 8.49 -11.37 14.59
C LYS A 39 8.67 -12.80 14.09
N GLY A 40 7.68 -13.34 13.38
CA GLY A 40 7.71 -14.67 12.78
C GLY A 40 8.44 -14.74 11.44
N ALA A 41 8.85 -13.60 10.89
CA ALA A 41 9.44 -13.50 9.57
C ALA A 41 10.83 -14.15 9.52
N GLN A 42 11.00 -15.09 8.59
CA GLN A 42 12.30 -15.66 8.22
C GLN A 42 12.68 -15.15 6.84
N PHE A 43 13.87 -14.58 6.70
CA PHE A 43 14.34 -14.05 5.42
C PHE A 43 15.86 -13.91 5.39
N THR A 44 16.39 -13.85 4.17
CA THR A 44 17.77 -13.44 3.91
C THR A 44 17.74 -12.25 2.97
N LEU A 45 18.47 -11.19 3.30
CA LEU A 45 18.60 -10.04 2.42
C LEU A 45 19.62 -10.31 1.32
N PRO A 46 19.41 -9.79 0.09
CA PRO A 46 18.25 -8.98 -0.32
C PRO A 46 16.98 -9.81 -0.61
N VAL A 47 15.81 -9.29 -0.23
CA VAL A 47 14.49 -9.85 -0.62
C VAL A 47 14.05 -9.19 -1.93
N PRO A 48 13.56 -9.93 -2.94
CA PRO A 48 13.15 -9.35 -4.21
C PRO A 48 11.98 -8.39 -4.05
N PHE A 49 12.04 -7.25 -4.76
CA PHE A 49 10.96 -6.27 -4.81
C PHE A 49 10.25 -6.31 -6.18
N LEU A 50 8.97 -6.69 -6.19
CA LEU A 50 8.20 -6.94 -7.40
C LEU A 50 7.15 -5.86 -7.67
N TRP A 51 6.60 -5.91 -8.87
CA TRP A 51 5.45 -5.10 -9.26
C TRP A 51 4.15 -5.90 -9.17
N GLN A 52 3.20 -5.49 -8.32
CA GLN A 52 1.85 -6.07 -8.23
C GLN A 52 1.80 -7.60 -8.11
N HIS A 53 2.72 -8.21 -7.36
CA HIS A 53 2.83 -9.67 -7.21
C HIS A 53 3.17 -10.45 -8.49
N TYR A 54 3.52 -9.77 -9.59
CA TYR A 54 3.98 -10.39 -10.82
C TYR A 54 5.44 -10.85 -10.66
N ARG A 55 5.65 -12.15 -10.47
CA ARG A 55 6.98 -12.78 -10.28
C ARG A 55 7.93 -12.53 -11.45
N GLU A 56 7.38 -12.31 -12.63
CA GLU A 56 8.12 -11.98 -13.85
C GLU A 56 8.46 -10.49 -13.98
N LYS A 57 8.03 -9.64 -13.04
CA LYS A 57 8.23 -8.18 -13.06
C LYS A 57 8.96 -7.68 -11.79
N PRO A 58 10.20 -8.12 -11.55
CA PRO A 58 11.04 -7.54 -10.51
C PRO A 58 11.43 -6.10 -10.87
N ILE A 59 11.38 -5.21 -9.88
CA ILE A 59 11.69 -3.78 -10.04
C ILE A 59 12.79 -3.28 -9.08
N GLY A 60 13.22 -4.13 -8.15
CA GLY A 60 14.23 -3.77 -7.16
C GLY A 60 14.45 -4.87 -6.13
N TYR A 61 14.96 -4.48 -4.97
CA TYR A 61 15.23 -5.36 -3.85
C TYR A 61 15.20 -4.62 -2.52
N VAL A 62 14.77 -5.32 -1.47
CA VAL A 62 14.87 -4.86 -0.07
C VAL A 62 16.32 -4.99 0.35
N ILE A 63 16.94 -3.87 0.75
CA ILE A 63 18.34 -3.80 1.20
C ILE A 63 18.48 -3.79 2.72
N GLU A 64 17.46 -3.33 3.43
CA GLU A 64 17.41 -3.33 4.89
C GLU A 64 15.99 -3.67 5.34
N ALA A 65 15.87 -4.49 6.38
CA ALA A 65 14.60 -4.82 7.02
C ALA A 65 14.80 -4.85 8.53
N THR A 66 14.02 -4.05 9.26
CA THR A 66 14.05 -3.95 10.72
C THR A 66 12.71 -4.42 11.27
N ILE A 67 12.73 -5.51 12.03
CA ILE A 67 11.55 -6.04 12.70
C ILE A 67 11.33 -5.27 14.00
N THR A 68 10.11 -4.77 14.20
CA THR A 68 9.67 -4.08 15.40
C THR A 68 8.30 -4.60 15.85
N ASP A 69 7.84 -4.21 17.03
CA ASP A 69 6.48 -4.54 17.50
C ASP A 69 5.38 -3.91 16.62
N GLU A 70 5.68 -2.78 15.98
CA GLU A 70 4.75 -2.07 15.08
C GLU A 70 4.66 -2.73 13.70
N GLY A 71 5.63 -3.55 13.31
CA GLY A 71 5.74 -4.07 11.95
C GLY A 71 7.18 -4.22 11.47
N ILE A 72 7.32 -4.55 10.18
CA ILE A 72 8.61 -4.65 9.50
C ILE A 72 8.86 -3.38 8.69
N LYS A 73 9.82 -2.57 9.13
CA LYS A 73 10.27 -1.36 8.42
C LYS A 73 11.34 -1.75 7.40
N VAL A 74 11.21 -1.28 6.16
CA VAL A 74 12.09 -1.66 5.05
C VAL A 74 12.69 -0.46 4.33
N LYS A 75 13.90 -0.65 3.81
CA LYS A 75 14.46 0.16 2.72
C LYS A 75 14.56 -0.68 1.46
N VAL A 76 14.09 -0.12 0.36
CA VAL A 76 14.05 -0.78 -0.94
C VAL A 76 14.81 0.05 -1.95
N GLN A 77 15.74 -0.59 -2.65
CA GLN A 77 16.46 -0.01 -3.78
C GLN A 77 15.76 -0.46 -5.06
N LEU A 78 15.25 0.49 -5.85
CA LEU A 78 14.77 0.21 -7.19
C LEU A 78 15.93 0.28 -8.18
N VAL A 79 15.85 -0.53 -9.24
CA VAL A 79 16.82 -0.51 -10.34
C VAL A 79 16.47 0.66 -11.27
N LYS A 80 17.47 1.47 -11.64
CA LYS A 80 17.26 2.58 -12.57
C LYS A 80 17.20 2.08 -14.03
N PRO A 81 16.38 2.68 -14.92
CA PRO A 81 16.35 2.35 -16.35
C PRO A 81 17.71 2.49 -17.04
N SER A 82 18.60 3.35 -16.53
CA SER A 82 19.97 3.52 -17.04
C SER A 82 20.88 2.31 -16.76
N GLU A 83 20.51 1.42 -15.85
CA GLU A 83 21.31 0.25 -15.45
C GLU A 83 20.99 -1.02 -16.25
N VAL A 84 19.97 -0.96 -17.12
CA VAL A 84 19.49 -2.10 -17.91
C VAL A 84 19.53 -1.77 -19.39
N GLU A 85 19.61 -2.78 -20.26
CA GLU A 85 19.61 -2.57 -21.72
C GLU A 85 18.25 -2.88 -22.36
N SER A 86 17.49 -3.82 -21.80
CA SER A 86 16.17 -4.22 -22.33
C SER A 86 15.17 -3.06 -22.29
N LEU A 87 14.60 -2.71 -23.44
CA LEU A 87 13.60 -1.65 -23.56
C LEU A 87 12.37 -1.93 -22.69
N GLU A 88 11.86 -3.16 -22.72
CA GLU A 88 10.70 -3.57 -21.93
C GLU A 88 10.96 -3.38 -20.42
N LEU A 89 12.17 -3.72 -19.97
CA LEU A 89 12.54 -3.55 -18.57
C LEU A 89 12.69 -2.07 -18.19
N LYS A 90 13.27 -1.24 -19.08
CA LYS A 90 13.34 0.22 -18.88
C LYS A 90 11.96 0.82 -18.67
N GLU A 91 11.01 0.45 -19.53
CA GLU A 91 9.62 0.94 -19.45
C GLU A 91 8.93 0.48 -18.17
N LEU A 92 9.14 -0.77 -17.75
CA LEU A 92 8.62 -1.29 -16.48
C LEU A 92 9.17 -0.51 -15.27
N LEU A 93 10.48 -0.34 -15.20
CA LEU A 93 11.16 0.34 -14.09
C LEU A 93 10.73 1.81 -14.00
N GLN A 94 10.67 2.51 -15.14
CA GLN A 94 10.21 3.90 -15.20
C GLN A 94 8.74 4.01 -14.78
N LYS A 95 7.86 3.15 -15.32
CA LYS A 95 6.45 3.12 -14.96
C LYS A 95 6.23 2.87 -13.48
N ALA A 96 6.97 1.91 -12.90
CA ALA A 96 6.87 1.59 -11.49
C ALA A 96 7.29 2.79 -10.63
N TRP A 97 8.42 3.42 -10.95
CA TRP A 97 8.91 4.61 -10.25
C TRP A 97 7.92 5.79 -10.35
N ASP A 98 7.44 6.11 -11.54
CA ASP A 98 6.48 7.21 -11.74
C ASP A 98 5.17 6.95 -11.00
N SER A 99 4.69 5.70 -11.02
CA SER A 99 3.48 5.31 -10.29
C SER A 99 3.64 5.44 -8.78
N ILE A 100 4.82 5.12 -8.24
CA ILE A 100 5.12 5.28 -6.81
C ILE A 100 5.22 6.76 -6.45
N LYS A 101 6.00 7.54 -7.23
CA LYS A 101 6.18 8.98 -7.01
C LYS A 101 4.88 9.77 -7.09
N THR A 102 4.01 9.42 -8.03
CA THR A 102 2.70 10.09 -8.20
C THR A 102 1.65 9.59 -7.20
N GLY A 103 1.96 8.57 -6.40
CA GLY A 103 1.05 8.00 -5.40
C GLY A 103 -0.05 7.10 -5.99
N LEU A 104 0.01 6.78 -7.29
CA LEU A 104 -0.87 5.77 -7.90
C LEU A 104 -0.65 4.39 -7.26
N VAL A 105 0.60 4.11 -6.89
CA VAL A 105 1.00 2.93 -6.10
C VAL A 105 1.62 3.39 -4.81
N ARG A 106 0.91 3.14 -3.71
CA ARG A 106 1.29 3.59 -2.35
C ARG A 106 1.44 2.45 -1.35
N GLY A 107 0.95 1.26 -1.68
CA GLY A 107 0.97 0.12 -0.79
C GLY A 107 2.20 -0.76 -0.98
N MET A 108 2.54 -1.48 0.07
CA MET A 108 3.43 -2.63 0.01
C MET A 108 2.65 -3.89 0.40
N SER A 109 3.01 -5.03 -0.14
CA SER A 109 2.42 -6.30 0.26
C SER A 109 3.48 -7.39 0.24
N ILE A 110 3.50 -8.20 1.29
CA ILE A 110 4.38 -9.36 1.37
C ILE A 110 3.79 -10.55 0.61
N GLY A 111 4.67 -11.33 0.02
CA GLY A 111 4.40 -12.68 -0.45
C GLY A 111 5.22 -13.65 0.39
N PHE A 112 4.57 -14.65 0.96
CA PHE A 112 5.17 -15.53 1.95
C PHE A 112 4.67 -16.96 1.85
N SER A 113 5.40 -17.87 2.49
CA SER A 113 4.97 -19.25 2.74
C SER A 113 4.77 -19.47 4.24
N ALA A 114 3.66 -20.09 4.61
CA ALA A 114 3.38 -20.42 6.01
C ALA A 114 4.31 -21.52 6.53
N ILE A 115 4.82 -21.36 7.75
CA ILE A 115 5.60 -22.38 8.46
C ILE A 115 4.82 -22.85 9.70
N GLU A 116 4.41 -21.91 10.56
CA GLU A 116 3.58 -22.16 11.73
C GLU A 116 2.43 -21.15 11.75
N TYR A 117 1.22 -21.63 12.01
CA TYR A 117 0.03 -20.81 12.05
C TYR A 117 -1.03 -21.37 13.01
N VAL A 118 -1.95 -20.50 13.41
CA VAL A 118 -3.08 -20.81 14.29
C VAL A 118 -4.33 -20.19 13.70
N GLU A 119 -5.42 -20.95 13.65
CA GLU A 119 -6.73 -20.41 13.25
C GLU A 119 -7.24 -19.41 14.28
N ILE A 120 -7.76 -18.28 13.83
CA ILE A 120 -8.34 -17.27 14.71
C ILE A 120 -9.79 -17.66 15.02
N SER A 121 -10.01 -18.13 16.25
CA SER A 121 -11.32 -18.63 16.70
C SER A 121 -12.45 -17.62 16.44
N GLY A 122 -13.49 -18.07 15.75
CA GLY A 122 -14.67 -17.24 15.43
C GLY A 122 -14.52 -16.38 14.17
N THR A 123 -13.43 -16.53 13.42
CA THR A 123 -13.22 -15.89 12.11
C THR A 123 -12.77 -16.94 11.09
N TRP A 124 -12.64 -16.55 9.82
CA TRP A 124 -12.03 -17.38 8.77
C TRP A 124 -10.52 -17.12 8.62
N GLY A 125 -9.98 -16.20 9.43
CA GLY A 125 -8.61 -15.75 9.35
C GLY A 125 -7.61 -16.68 10.03
N ILE A 126 -6.39 -16.64 9.54
CA ILE A 126 -5.26 -17.42 10.01
C ILE A 126 -4.20 -16.47 10.57
N ARG A 127 -3.71 -16.78 11.77
CA ARG A 127 -2.58 -16.09 12.40
C ARG A 127 -1.30 -16.87 12.13
N TYR A 128 -0.46 -16.33 11.24
CA TYR A 128 0.85 -16.88 10.92
C TYR A 128 1.89 -16.41 11.95
N THR A 129 2.27 -17.30 12.86
CA THR A 129 3.26 -17.05 13.91
C THR A 129 4.69 -17.20 13.39
N LYS A 130 4.88 -17.96 12.31
CA LYS A 130 6.17 -18.15 11.66
C LYS A 130 5.99 -18.38 10.17
N TRP A 131 6.78 -17.71 9.36
CA TRP A 131 6.60 -17.69 7.92
C TRP A 131 7.91 -17.37 7.21
N ASP A 132 8.05 -17.89 5.99
CA ASP A 132 9.17 -17.62 5.10
C ASP A 132 8.81 -16.45 4.19
N TRP A 133 9.58 -15.37 4.23
CA TRP A 133 9.33 -14.18 3.42
C TRP A 133 9.97 -14.34 2.04
N LEU A 134 9.12 -14.50 1.02
CA LEU A 134 9.55 -14.81 -0.34
C LEU A 134 9.80 -13.56 -1.17
N GLU A 135 8.89 -12.58 -1.07
CA GLU A 135 8.97 -11.34 -1.85
C GLU A 135 8.25 -10.17 -1.17
N LEU A 136 8.57 -8.96 -1.63
CA LEU A 136 7.82 -7.75 -1.30
C LEU A 136 7.37 -7.08 -2.60
N SER A 137 6.12 -6.65 -2.68
CA SER A 137 5.57 -6.03 -3.89
C SER A 137 5.12 -4.59 -3.67
N ALA A 138 5.36 -3.73 -4.67
CA ALA A 138 4.66 -2.47 -4.81
C ALA A 138 3.24 -2.72 -5.34
N VAL A 139 2.22 -2.32 -4.58
CA VAL A 139 0.82 -2.64 -4.88
C VAL A 139 -0.09 -1.43 -4.80
N THR A 140 -1.12 -1.39 -5.65
CA THR A 140 -2.18 -0.37 -5.56
C THR A 140 -3.04 -0.59 -4.31
N ILE A 141 -3.31 -1.86 -3.98
CA ILE A 141 -4.12 -2.31 -2.86
C ILE A 141 -3.31 -3.37 -2.11
N ALA A 142 -2.84 -3.03 -0.91
CA ALA A 142 -2.16 -3.97 -0.04
C ALA A 142 -3.12 -4.99 0.57
N ALA A 143 -2.67 -6.17 0.98
CA ALA A 143 -3.50 -7.04 1.81
C ALA A 143 -3.62 -6.43 3.21
N ASN A 144 -2.48 -6.23 3.88
CA ASN A 144 -2.38 -5.46 5.12
C ASN A 144 -2.56 -3.96 4.82
N GLN A 145 -3.51 -3.29 5.46
CA GLN A 145 -3.87 -1.91 5.13
C GLN A 145 -2.83 -0.87 5.56
N GLU A 146 -2.00 -1.22 6.55
CA GLU A 146 -0.97 -0.35 7.13
C GLU A 146 0.40 -0.53 6.42
N ALA A 147 0.52 -1.54 5.55
CA ALA A 147 1.69 -1.74 4.71
C ALA A 147 1.74 -0.69 3.59
N THR A 148 2.55 0.35 3.81
CA THR A 148 2.59 1.55 2.97
C THR A 148 4.01 1.97 2.64
N ILE A 149 4.16 2.64 1.50
CA ILE A 149 5.35 3.43 1.16
C ILE A 149 5.26 4.73 1.96
N THR A 150 6.28 5.03 2.76
CA THR A 150 6.29 6.18 3.70
C THR A 150 7.16 7.33 3.20
N SER A 151 8.24 7.03 2.48
CA SER A 151 9.13 8.04 1.92
C SER A 151 9.65 7.59 0.57
N VAL A 152 9.76 8.55 -0.35
CA VAL A 152 10.45 8.41 -1.63
C VAL A 152 11.60 9.40 -1.59
N LYS A 153 12.84 8.91 -1.46
CA LYS A 153 14.01 9.78 -1.42
C LYS A 153 14.40 10.18 -2.82
N SER A 154 13.79 11.27 -3.29
CA SER A 154 14.28 12.06 -4.42
C SER A 154 14.94 13.33 -3.89
N LEU A 155 16.25 13.50 -4.10
CA LEU A 155 16.89 14.80 -3.88
C LEU A 155 16.38 15.77 -4.96
N CYS A 156 15.32 16.51 -4.64
CA CYS A 156 14.86 17.65 -5.45
C CYS A 156 15.15 18.93 -4.65
N GLN A 157 16.15 19.70 -5.07
CA GLN A 157 16.38 21.05 -4.57
C GLN A 157 15.32 21.96 -5.18
N LYS A 158 14.17 22.08 -4.51
CA LYS A 158 13.32 23.27 -4.64
C LYS A 158 13.57 24.14 -3.42
N GLU A 159 14.47 25.10 -3.57
CA GLU A 159 14.51 26.26 -2.71
C GLU A 159 13.18 27.01 -2.86
N PHE A 160 12.23 26.74 -1.96
CA PHE A 160 11.21 27.72 -1.66
C PHE A 160 11.89 28.80 -0.83
N SER A 161 12.45 29.81 -1.50
CA SER A 161 12.82 31.05 -0.84
C SER A 161 11.57 31.62 -0.19
N GLU A 162 11.56 31.68 1.13
CA GLU A 162 10.56 32.40 1.91
C GLU A 162 10.54 33.88 1.48
N LYS A 163 9.59 34.25 0.61
CA LYS A 163 9.13 35.63 0.55
C LYS A 163 7.94 35.78 1.47
N LYS A 164 8.22 36.25 2.68
CA LYS A 164 7.22 36.90 3.53
C LYS A 164 6.66 38.10 2.76
N THR A 165 5.37 38.07 2.49
CA THR A 165 4.60 39.27 2.22
C THR A 165 3.41 39.21 3.16
N ASP A 166 3.41 40.10 4.14
CA ASP A 166 2.34 40.23 5.12
C ASP A 166 1.03 40.71 4.47
N THR A 167 -0.06 40.27 5.09
CA THR A 167 -1.44 40.78 5.00
C THR A 167 -2.17 40.61 3.67
N GLU A 168 -3.01 39.57 3.59
CA GLU A 168 -4.41 39.72 3.19
C GLU A 168 -5.28 38.60 3.80
N LYS A 169 -6.47 38.98 4.28
CA LYS A 169 -7.37 38.22 5.13
C LYS A 169 -7.88 36.95 4.43
N GLU A 170 -7.74 35.80 5.08
CA GLU A 170 -8.50 34.59 4.73
C GLU A 170 -10.01 34.89 4.80
N LYS A 171 -10.68 34.89 3.65
CA LYS A 171 -12.12 34.66 3.59
C LYS A 171 -12.32 33.16 3.43
N SER A 172 -12.73 32.52 4.51
CA SER A 172 -13.21 31.14 4.54
C SER A 172 -14.30 30.95 3.48
N VAL A 173 -14.13 29.97 2.60
CA VAL A 173 -15.22 29.47 1.77
C VAL A 173 -16.18 28.71 2.71
N PRO A 174 -17.49 29.04 2.75
CA PRO A 174 -18.42 28.34 3.63
C PRO A 174 -18.50 26.87 3.26
N CYS A 175 -18.22 26.00 4.24
CA CYS A 175 -18.49 24.57 4.12
C CYS A 175 -20.01 24.39 4.21
N VAL A 176 -20.69 24.26 3.06
CA VAL A 176 -22.09 23.84 3.04
C VAL A 176 -22.12 22.36 3.39
N LYS A 177 -22.67 22.04 4.56
CA LYS A 177 -22.97 20.67 4.98
C LYS A 177 -23.92 20.06 3.93
N PRO A 178 -23.67 18.85 3.40
CA PRO A 178 -24.60 18.23 2.46
C PRO A 178 -25.96 18.07 3.14
N GLU A 179 -26.97 18.67 2.53
CA GLU A 179 -28.35 18.61 2.97
C GLU A 179 -28.90 17.24 2.58
N ILE A 180 -29.26 16.43 3.58
CA ILE A 180 -29.95 15.16 3.37
C ILE A 180 -31.36 15.52 2.91
N ILE A 181 -31.66 15.30 1.63
CA ILE A 181 -33.04 15.38 1.13
C ILE A 181 -33.80 14.19 1.73
N GLN A 182 -34.51 14.44 2.83
CA GLN A 182 -35.60 13.57 3.25
C GLN A 182 -36.72 13.73 2.22
N THR A 183 -36.84 12.78 1.30
CA THR A 183 -38.06 12.69 0.48
C THR A 183 -39.20 12.21 1.37
N ASP A 184 -40.23 13.04 1.41
CA ASP A 184 -41.49 12.83 2.12
C ASP A 184 -42.09 11.43 1.95
N LYS A 185 -42.75 11.00 3.02
CA LYS A 185 -43.56 9.77 3.12
C LYS A 185 -44.41 9.53 1.87
N PRO A 186 -44.40 8.34 1.25
CA PRO A 186 -45.42 8.01 0.28
C PRO A 186 -46.75 7.76 1.00
N LYS A 187 -47.73 8.62 0.70
CA LYS A 187 -49.14 8.42 1.04
C LYS A 187 -49.67 7.18 0.31
N THR A 188 -50.39 6.37 1.07
CA THR A 188 -51.20 5.23 0.64
C THR A 188 -52.16 5.57 -0.50
N CYS A 189 -52.07 4.85 -1.62
CA CYS A 189 -53.17 4.58 -2.55
C CYS A 189 -53.00 3.13 -3.06
N GLY A 190 -54.01 2.30 -2.82
CA GLY A 190 -53.91 0.84 -2.88
C GLY A 190 -53.72 0.26 -4.28
N VAL A 191 -53.01 -0.87 -4.33
CA VAL A 191 -53.09 -1.84 -5.43
C VAL A 191 -53.25 -3.23 -4.80
N LYS A 192 -54.26 -3.94 -5.30
CA LYS A 192 -54.77 -5.24 -4.83
C LYS A 192 -53.67 -6.29 -4.76
N LEU A 193 -53.56 -6.97 -3.62
CA LEU A 193 -52.75 -8.17 -3.43
C LEU A 193 -53.35 -9.30 -4.29
N PHE A 194 -52.59 -9.84 -5.24
CA PHE A 194 -52.94 -11.11 -5.88
C PHE A 194 -52.62 -12.24 -4.90
N GLU A 195 -53.64 -13.05 -4.60
CA GLU A 195 -53.54 -14.24 -3.76
C GLU A 195 -52.61 -15.27 -4.39
N ILE A 196 -51.54 -15.64 -3.69
CA ILE A 196 -50.75 -16.83 -4.00
C ILE A 196 -51.42 -17.99 -3.27
N SER A 197 -52.17 -18.79 -4.01
CA SER A 197 -52.77 -20.04 -3.53
C SER A 197 -51.69 -21.06 -3.18
N GLU A 198 -51.83 -21.68 -2.02
CA GLU A 198 -50.99 -22.74 -1.47
C GLU A 198 -50.66 -23.85 -2.50
N SER A 199 -49.36 -24.09 -2.73
CA SER A 199 -48.89 -25.21 -3.54
C SER A 199 -49.08 -26.52 -2.77
N LYS A 200 -50.11 -27.29 -3.14
CA LYS A 200 -50.30 -28.68 -2.70
C LYS A 200 -49.18 -29.57 -3.27
N SER A 201 -48.54 -30.32 -2.38
CA SER A 201 -47.60 -31.39 -2.72
C SER A 201 -48.37 -32.54 -3.40
N THR A 202 -47.92 -32.96 -4.57
CA THR A 202 -48.30 -34.23 -5.19
C THR A 202 -47.02 -34.98 -5.55
N GLY A 203 -46.76 -36.04 -4.79
CA GLY A 203 -45.69 -36.99 -5.08
C GLY A 203 -45.99 -37.81 -6.33
N VAL A 204 -44.93 -38.15 -7.06
CA VAL A 204 -44.96 -39.15 -8.13
C VAL A 204 -43.82 -40.13 -7.85
N LYS A 205 -44.16 -41.37 -7.49
CA LYS A 205 -43.26 -42.52 -7.52
C LYS A 205 -43.29 -43.09 -8.93
N PHE A 206 -42.14 -43.39 -9.53
CA PHE A 206 -42.04 -44.47 -10.50
C PHE A 206 -40.75 -45.27 -10.33
N ALA A 207 -40.98 -46.59 -10.41
CA ALA A 207 -40.18 -47.81 -10.34
C ALA A 207 -38.65 -47.71 -10.50
#